data_AF-A0A1K0JPJ1-F1
#
_entry.id   AF-A0A1K0JPJ1-F1
#
_cell.length_a   1.000
_cell.length_b   1.000
_cell.length_c   1.000
_cell.angle_alpha   90.00
_cell.angle_beta   90.00
_cell.angle_gamma   90.00
#
_symmetry.space_group_name_H-M   'P 1'
#
loop_
_entity.id
_entity.type
_entity.pdbx_description
1 polymer ?
#
loop_
_entity_poly.entity_id
_entity_poly.type
_entity_poly.pdbx_seq_one_letter_code
_entity_poly.pdbx_strand_id
1 'polypeptide(L)'
;MKSIKTLALALALSTTPAAFAAGSMDGMNMKPSAPSQQAPQPVAAEIKKIDAQAGKVTLRHGPIANLGMGPMTMAFPVKDRASLKNFKEGEAVSVTFDNVDGKPTVVEMRRK
;
A
#
# COMPACT_ATOMS: atom_id res chain seq x y z
N MET A 1 23.01 41.39 -8.24
CA MET A 1 24.41 41.84 -8.45
C MET A 1 25.29 40.62 -8.60
N LYS A 2 26.07 40.57 -9.71
CA LYS A 2 27.31 39.79 -9.98
C LYS A 2 27.34 38.27 -9.62
N SER A 3 27.32 37.31 -10.57
CA SER A 3 28.43 36.83 -11.47
C SER A 3 29.47 35.97 -10.68
N ILE A 4 29.96 34.75 -11.02
CA ILE A 4 30.52 34.17 -12.27
C ILE A 4 30.79 32.64 -12.10
N LYS A 5 30.63 31.90 -13.23
CA LYS A 5 31.25 30.66 -13.76
C LYS A 5 32.26 29.84 -12.94
N THR A 6 32.13 28.51 -13.04
CA THR A 6 33.25 27.62 -13.46
C THR A 6 32.76 26.43 -14.27
N LEU A 7 33.31 26.31 -15.47
CA LEU A 7 33.21 25.23 -16.45
C LEU A 7 34.42 24.31 -16.24
N ALA A 8 34.23 22.99 -16.17
CA ALA A 8 35.31 22.04 -16.39
C ALA A 8 34.77 20.73 -16.99
N LEU A 9 35.12 20.55 -18.27
CA LEU A 9 35.02 19.37 -19.11
C LEU A 9 36.22 18.46 -18.80
N ALA A 10 35.99 17.18 -18.51
CA ALA A 10 37.01 16.15 -18.63
C ALA A 10 36.38 14.81 -19.03
N LEU A 11 36.67 14.46 -20.29
CA LEU A 11 36.36 13.20 -20.96
C LEU A 11 37.47 12.19 -20.65
N ALA A 12 37.13 10.99 -20.19
CA ALA A 12 38.03 9.84 -20.24
C ALA A 12 37.20 8.58 -20.53
N LEU A 13 37.30 8.12 -21.79
CA LEU A 13 36.89 6.78 -22.21
C LEU A 13 38.00 5.80 -21.84
N SER A 14 37.65 4.70 -21.19
CA SER A 14 38.41 3.45 -21.28
C SER A 14 37.45 2.27 -21.29
N THR A 15 37.31 1.71 -22.48
CA THR A 15 36.63 0.46 -22.84
C THR A 15 37.47 -0.76 -22.45
N THR A 16 36.84 -1.86 -21.99
CA THR A 16 37.04 -3.25 -22.47
C THR A 16 36.11 -4.24 -21.73
N PRO A 17 35.79 -5.41 -22.32
CA PRO A 17 34.51 -6.09 -22.17
C PRO A 17 34.54 -7.28 -21.21
N ALA A 18 33.43 -7.54 -20.50
CA ALA A 18 33.13 -8.85 -19.95
C ALA A 18 32.06 -9.51 -20.82
N ALA A 19 32.49 -10.49 -21.60
CA ALA A 19 31.62 -11.39 -22.34
C ALA A 19 30.71 -12.15 -21.35
N PHE A 20 29.42 -11.81 -21.33
CA PHE A 20 28.43 -12.68 -20.72
C PHE A 20 28.07 -13.77 -21.72
N ALA A 21 28.47 -14.98 -21.37
CA ALA A 21 28.15 -16.21 -22.06
C ALA A 21 26.63 -16.36 -22.21
N ALA A 22 26.23 -16.79 -23.41
CA ALA A 22 24.89 -17.24 -23.71
C ALA A 22 24.52 -18.43 -22.81
N GLY A 23 23.67 -18.17 -21.83
CA GLY A 23 22.80 -19.17 -21.23
C GLY A 23 21.37 -18.77 -21.55
N SER A 24 20.77 -19.44 -22.53
CA SER A 24 19.35 -19.31 -22.83
C SER A 24 18.53 -19.72 -21.60
N MET A 25 17.98 -18.73 -20.88
CA MET A 25 16.86 -18.96 -19.98
C MET A 25 15.58 -18.60 -20.73
N ASP A 26 15.16 -19.56 -21.55
CA ASP A 26 13.79 -19.69 -22.01
C ASP A 26 12.84 -19.71 -20.80
N GLY A 27 11.86 -18.80 -20.76
CA GLY A 27 10.60 -19.10 -20.08
C GLY A 27 10.40 -18.66 -18.62
N MET A 28 10.97 -17.55 -18.15
CA MET A 28 10.41 -16.86 -16.97
C MET A 28 9.76 -15.54 -17.34
N ASN A 29 8.58 -15.64 -17.96
CA ASN A 29 7.59 -14.57 -18.01
C ASN A 29 7.04 -14.34 -16.60
N MET A 30 7.85 -13.74 -15.72
CA MET A 30 7.34 -13.11 -14.50
C MET A 30 6.60 -11.85 -14.94
N LYS A 31 5.36 -12.03 -15.44
CA LYS A 31 4.38 -10.95 -15.42
C LYS A 31 4.31 -10.50 -13.96
N PRO A 32 4.58 -9.23 -13.63
CA PRO A 32 4.24 -8.75 -12.30
C PRO A 32 2.76 -9.07 -12.13
N SER A 33 2.44 -9.87 -11.11
CA SER A 33 1.07 -10.12 -10.70
C SER A 33 0.47 -8.76 -10.42
N ALA A 34 -0.17 -8.17 -11.44
CA ALA A 34 -0.97 -6.99 -11.25
C ALA A 34 -1.93 -7.34 -10.12
N PRO A 35 -2.03 -6.52 -9.05
CA PRO A 35 -2.99 -6.79 -8.01
C PRO A 35 -4.32 -6.97 -8.74
N SER A 36 -4.90 -8.16 -8.60
CA SER A 36 -6.21 -8.44 -9.15
C SER A 36 -7.10 -7.31 -8.65
N GLN A 37 -7.57 -6.47 -9.57
CA GLN A 37 -8.50 -5.38 -9.31
C GLN A 37 -9.85 -6.01 -8.95
N GLN A 38 -9.88 -6.76 -7.86
CA GLN A 38 -11.10 -7.21 -7.24
C GLN A 38 -11.77 -5.98 -6.66
N ALA A 39 -13.05 -5.81 -6.99
CA ALA A 39 -13.83 -4.74 -6.41
C ALA A 39 -13.75 -4.81 -4.87
N PRO A 40 -13.58 -3.68 -4.17
CA PRO A 40 -13.62 -3.64 -2.72
C PRO A 40 -14.86 -4.37 -2.19
N GLN A 41 -14.65 -5.35 -1.32
CA GLN A 41 -15.73 -6.09 -0.67
C GLN A 41 -15.77 -5.73 0.82
N PRO A 42 -16.95 -5.78 1.46
CA PRO A 42 -17.04 -5.68 2.91
C PRO A 42 -16.35 -6.87 3.57
N VAL A 43 -15.36 -6.59 4.42
CA VAL A 43 -14.58 -7.58 5.17
C VAL A 43 -14.99 -7.51 6.64
N ALA A 44 -15.28 -8.67 7.24
CA ALA A 44 -15.53 -8.74 8.68
C ALA A 44 -14.28 -8.34 9.46
N ALA A 45 -14.44 -7.43 10.42
CA ALA A 45 -13.37 -6.97 11.28
C ALA A 45 -13.85 -6.70 12.71
N GLU A 46 -12.91 -6.73 13.65
CA GLU A 46 -13.11 -6.30 15.05
C GLU A 46 -12.26 -5.07 15.33
N ILE A 47 -12.86 -4.05 15.94
CA ILE A 47 -12.13 -2.84 16.34
C ILE A 47 -11.28 -3.15 17.56
N LYS A 48 -9.97 -3.09 17.42
CA LYS A 48 -9.02 -3.27 18.52
C LYS A 48 -8.67 -1.96 19.21
N LYS A 49 -8.57 -0.87 18.45
CA LYS A 49 -8.22 0.46 18.97
C LYS A 49 -8.72 1.55 18.04
N ILE A 50 -9.17 2.68 18.59
CA ILE A 50 -9.54 3.87 17.80
C ILE A 50 -8.58 5.01 18.12
N ASP A 51 -7.89 5.53 17.10
CA ASP A 51 -7.07 6.73 17.20
C ASP A 51 -7.73 7.87 16.41
N ALA A 52 -8.64 8.57 17.08
CA ALA A 52 -9.37 9.69 16.50
C ALA A 52 -8.48 10.90 16.19
N GLN A 53 -7.35 11.05 16.90
CA GLN A 53 -6.41 12.14 16.67
C GLN A 53 -5.62 11.92 15.38
N ALA A 54 -5.11 10.70 15.17
CA ALA A 54 -4.41 10.33 13.96
C ALA A 54 -5.34 9.99 12.78
N GLY A 55 -6.65 9.82 13.03
CA GLY A 55 -7.62 9.38 12.03
C GLY A 55 -7.37 7.95 11.58
N LYS A 56 -7.00 7.07 12.51
CA LYS A 56 -6.68 5.67 12.25
C LYS A 56 -7.50 4.75 13.15
N VAL A 57 -7.75 3.54 12.68
CA VAL A 57 -8.38 2.48 13.45
C VAL A 57 -7.57 1.20 13.34
N THR A 58 -7.27 0.59 14.48
CA THR A 58 -6.65 -0.73 14.53
C THR A 58 -7.74 -1.77 14.45
N LEU A 59 -7.71 -2.57 13.39
CA LEU A 59 -8.72 -3.58 13.08
C LEU A 59 -8.07 -4.96 13.05
N ARG A 60 -8.71 -5.92 13.70
CA ARG A 60 -8.53 -7.35 13.43
C ARG A 60 -9.42 -7.69 12.24
N HIS A 61 -8.85 -7.72 11.03
CA HIS A 61 -9.63 -7.94 9.83
C HIS A 61 -9.49 -9.37 9.32
N GLY A 62 -10.53 -9.85 8.64
CA GLY A 62 -10.48 -11.04 7.80
C GLY A 62 -9.65 -10.85 6.53
N PRO A 63 -9.61 -11.81 5.61
CA PRO A 63 -8.89 -11.67 4.36
C PRO A 63 -9.43 -10.51 3.51
N ILE A 64 -8.53 -9.64 3.04
CA ILE A 64 -8.83 -8.52 2.15
C ILE A 64 -8.29 -8.87 0.75
N ALA A 65 -9.15 -9.43 -0.09
CA ALA A 65 -8.74 -9.97 -1.39
C ALA A 65 -8.21 -8.89 -2.36
N ASN A 66 -8.84 -7.71 -2.40
CA ASN A 66 -8.44 -6.62 -3.30
C ASN A 66 -7.10 -5.98 -2.97
N LEU A 67 -6.61 -6.17 -1.74
CA LEU A 67 -5.29 -5.72 -1.29
C LEU A 67 -4.29 -6.88 -1.16
N GLY A 68 -4.70 -8.12 -1.47
CA GLY A 68 -3.87 -9.31 -1.28
C GLY A 68 -3.44 -9.55 0.17
N MET A 69 -4.21 -9.06 1.15
CA MET A 69 -3.87 -9.16 2.58
C MET A 69 -4.62 -10.32 3.23
N GLY A 70 -3.89 -11.19 3.92
CA GLY A 70 -4.50 -12.23 4.77
C GLY A 70 -5.16 -11.66 6.03
N PRO A 71 -5.80 -12.50 6.86
CA PRO A 71 -6.36 -12.07 8.13
C PRO A 71 -5.25 -11.62 9.09
N MET A 72 -5.28 -10.36 9.54
CA MET A 72 -4.28 -9.82 10.45
C MET A 72 -4.82 -8.64 11.28
N THR A 73 -4.00 -8.14 12.19
CA THR A 73 -4.32 -6.96 13.02
C THR A 73 -3.44 -5.80 12.59
N MET A 74 -4.03 -4.75 12.01
CA MET A 74 -3.28 -3.58 11.56
C MET A 74 -4.06 -2.28 11.75
N ALA A 75 -3.33 -1.17 11.80
CA ALA A 75 -3.89 0.17 11.85
C ALA A 75 -4.07 0.75 10.45
N PHE A 76 -5.31 1.05 10.08
CA PHE A 76 -5.64 1.66 8.80
C PHE A 76 -6.10 3.10 8.99
N PRO A 77 -5.71 4.03 8.12
CA PRO A 77 -6.37 5.33 8.05
C PRO A 77 -7.83 5.14 7.63
N VAL A 78 -8.70 6.01 8.11
CA VAL A 78 -10.09 6.09 7.66
C VAL A 78 -10.28 7.28 6.73
N LYS A 79 -11.14 7.13 5.73
CA LYS A 79 -11.52 8.21 4.81
C LYS A 79 -12.31 9.30 5.54
N ASP A 80 -13.27 8.90 6.38
CA ASP A 80 -14.01 9.82 7.24
C ASP A 80 -13.64 9.62 8.71
N ARG A 81 -12.89 10.58 9.27
CA ARG A 81 -12.49 10.55 10.69
C ARG A 81 -13.66 10.78 11.64
N ALA A 82 -14.71 11.49 11.22
CA ALA A 82 -15.87 11.72 12.07
C ALA A 82 -16.64 10.43 12.32
N SER A 83 -16.64 9.51 11.34
CA SER A 83 -17.26 8.18 11.47
C SER A 83 -16.76 7.40 12.68
N LEU A 84 -15.48 7.56 13.08
CA LEU A 84 -14.86 6.85 14.21
C LEU A 84 -15.58 7.08 15.53
N LYS A 85 -16.21 8.24 15.73
CA LYS A 85 -16.96 8.57 16.95
C LYS A 85 -18.20 7.68 17.15
N ASN A 86 -18.67 7.05 16.07
CA ASN A 86 -19.81 6.14 16.11
C ASN A 86 -19.39 4.72 16.44
N PHE A 87 -18.12 4.43 16.68
CA PHE A 87 -17.66 3.07 16.97
C PHE A 87 -16.92 3.02 18.30
N LYS A 88 -16.81 1.81 18.85
CA LYS A 88 -16.09 1.56 20.09
C LYS A 88 -15.13 0.38 19.93
N GLU A 89 -14.12 0.35 20.77
CA GLU A 89 -13.20 -0.78 20.86
C GLU A 89 -13.96 -2.06 21.28
N GLY A 90 -13.59 -3.20 20.70
CA GLY A 90 -14.26 -4.49 20.85
C GLY A 90 -15.48 -4.70 19.94
N GLU A 91 -15.87 -3.72 19.12
CA GLU A 91 -17.04 -3.85 18.25
C GLU A 91 -16.73 -4.67 16.98
N ALA A 92 -17.65 -5.56 16.61
CA ALA A 92 -17.63 -6.27 15.34
C ALA A 92 -18.27 -5.41 14.25
N VAL A 93 -17.54 -5.21 13.17
CA VAL A 93 -17.91 -4.34 12.05
C VAL A 93 -17.65 -5.04 10.71
N SER A 94 -18.33 -4.56 9.67
CA SER A 94 -18.03 -4.87 8.29
C SER A 94 -17.36 -3.66 7.66
N VAL A 95 -16.16 -3.85 7.11
CA VAL A 95 -15.27 -2.77 6.68
C VAL A 95 -14.87 -2.97 5.24
N THR A 96 -15.06 -1.95 4.42
CA THR A 96 -14.59 -1.93 3.03
C THR A 96 -13.25 -1.22 2.99
N PHE A 97 -12.24 -1.92 2.48
CA PHE A 97 -10.88 -1.40 2.30
C PHE A 97 -10.65 -1.07 0.84
N ASP A 98 -10.09 0.10 0.57
CA ASP A 98 -9.73 0.51 -0.78
C ASP A 98 -8.34 1.16 -0.80
N ASN A 99 -7.74 1.23 -1.98
CA ASN A 99 -6.48 1.91 -2.16
C ASN A 99 -6.73 3.39 -2.50
N VAL A 100 -6.46 4.27 -1.54
CA VAL A 100 -6.57 5.73 -1.70
C VAL A 100 -5.16 6.30 -1.71
N ASP A 101 -4.76 6.94 -2.81
CA ASP A 101 -3.43 7.52 -2.99
C ASP A 101 -2.26 6.53 -2.76
N GLY A 102 -2.43 5.28 -3.21
CA GLY A 102 -1.42 4.23 -3.01
C GLY A 102 -1.48 3.58 -1.62
N LYS A 103 -2.41 3.97 -0.74
CA LYS A 103 -2.47 3.53 0.66
C LYS A 103 -3.76 2.78 0.98
N PRO A 104 -3.68 1.63 1.68
CA PRO A 104 -4.86 0.89 2.10
C PRO A 104 -5.62 1.71 3.16
N THR A 105 -6.86 2.07 2.84
CA THR A 105 -7.68 3.00 3.61
C THR A 105 -9.07 2.42 3.79
N VAL A 106 -9.64 2.61 4.99
CA VAL A 106 -11.04 2.26 5.25
C VAL A 106 -11.93 3.32 4.61
N VAL A 107 -12.69 2.92 3.59
CA VAL A 107 -13.60 3.82 2.87
C VAL A 107 -15.03 3.74 3.37
N GLU A 108 -15.42 2.60 3.93
CA GLU A 108 -16.74 2.39 4.53
C GLU A 108 -16.60 1.46 5.74
N MET A 109 -17.37 1.74 6.80
CA MET A 109 -17.42 0.91 7.99
C MET A 109 -18.86 0.87 8.50
N ARG A 110 -19.39 -0.34 8.70
CA ARG A 110 -20.75 -0.57 9.17
C ARG A 110 -20.76 -1.53 10.35
N ARG A 111 -21.68 -1.34 11.28
CA ARG A 111 -21.92 -2.28 12.37
C ARG A 111 -22.51 -3.57 11.81
N LYS A 112 -22.07 -4.72 12.32
CA LYS A 112 -22.67 -6.01 11.99
C LYS A 112 -23.95 -6.22 12.79
#